data_AF-A0A2E8V0K3-F1
#
_entry.id   AF-A0A2E8V0K3-F1
#
_cell.length_a   1.000
_cell.length_b   1.000
_cell.length_c   1.000
_cell.angle_alpha   90.00
_cell.angle_beta   90.00
_cell.angle_gamma   90.00
#
_symmetry.space_group_name_H-M   'P 1'
#
loop_
_entity.id
_entity.type
_entity.pdbx_description
1 polymer ?
#
loop_
_entity_poly.entity_id
_entity_poly.type
_entity_poly.pdbx_seq_one_letter_code
_entity_poly.pdbx_strand_id
1 'polypeptide(L)'
;MPALTLALGNTLGTRQDGEVFSLTTVRVVGPSMEPAVRNGQWWVVRRGVKLRQGDVVLLQHPTRSDLSVVKRLSHREGIGWWVLGDNPRESDDSRHFGVVPDNLIIGRLIFRYR
;
A
#
# COMPACT_ATOMS: atom_id res chain seq x y z
N MET A 1 -47.13 -34.95 3.00
CA MET A 1 -46.61 -33.57 2.89
C MET A 1 -46.01 -33.21 4.25
N PRO A 2 -44.69 -32.91 4.33
CA PRO A 2 -43.86 -33.22 5.50
C PRO A 2 -43.44 -31.99 6.32
N ALA A 3 -42.90 -32.22 7.53
CA ALA A 3 -41.75 -31.48 8.04
C ALA A 3 -41.00 -32.34 9.08
N LEU A 4 -39.93 -33.00 8.60
CA LEU A 4 -38.89 -33.62 9.42
C LEU A 4 -38.14 -32.53 10.18
N THR A 5 -38.14 -32.60 11.51
CA THR A 5 -37.17 -31.88 12.35
C THR A 5 -35.98 -32.80 12.56
N LEU A 6 -34.88 -32.53 11.88
CA LEU A 6 -33.59 -33.18 12.10
C LEU A 6 -32.72 -32.25 12.94
N ALA A 7 -32.54 -32.62 14.21
CA ALA A 7 -31.40 -32.18 15.00
C ALA A 7 -30.28 -33.21 14.84
N LEU A 8 -29.16 -32.79 14.24
CA LEU A 8 -27.83 -33.41 14.33
C LEU A 8 -26.88 -32.19 14.24
N GLY A 9 -26.06 -31.88 15.24
CA GLY A 9 -24.91 -32.70 15.62
C GLY A 9 -23.79 -32.46 14.61
N ASN A 10 -22.79 -31.64 14.97
CA ASN A 10 -21.37 -32.00 14.90
C ASN A 10 -20.45 -30.76 14.98
N THR A 11 -19.64 -30.77 16.04
CA THR A 11 -18.28 -30.25 16.10
C THR A 11 -17.51 -30.55 14.81
N LEU A 12 -16.85 -29.54 14.22
CA LEU A 12 -15.55 -29.60 13.55
C LEU A 12 -15.17 -28.18 13.10
N GLY A 13 -13.94 -27.79 13.43
CA GLY A 13 -13.47 -26.42 13.34
C GLY A 13 -13.23 -25.93 11.92
N THR A 14 -13.41 -24.63 11.74
CA THR A 14 -12.44 -23.80 11.04
C THR A 14 -12.36 -22.48 11.80
N ARG A 15 -11.37 -22.37 12.69
CA ARG A 15 -10.81 -21.05 13.00
C ARG A 15 -10.22 -20.54 11.68
N GLN A 16 -11.01 -19.83 10.89
CA GLN A 16 -10.41 -18.86 9.99
C GLN A 16 -9.91 -17.75 10.92
N ASP A 17 -8.69 -17.90 11.42
CA ASP A 17 -7.88 -16.80 11.95
C ASP A 17 -7.46 -15.91 10.76
N GLY A 18 -8.42 -15.60 9.89
CA GLY A 18 -8.24 -14.88 8.64
C GLY A 18 -8.30 -13.40 8.96
N GLU A 19 -7.15 -12.80 9.18
CA GLU A 19 -7.03 -11.34 9.22
C GLU A 19 -7.47 -10.80 7.85
N VAL A 20 -8.56 -10.03 7.81
CA VAL A 20 -9.08 -9.43 6.58
C VAL A 20 -8.15 -8.31 6.17
N PHE A 21 -7.38 -8.51 5.10
CA PHE A 21 -6.47 -7.48 4.57
C PHE A 21 -7.15 -6.63 3.50
N SER A 22 -7.02 -5.30 3.60
CA SER A 22 -7.49 -4.38 2.57
C SER A 22 -6.47 -4.31 1.42
N LEU A 23 -6.91 -4.72 0.23
CA LEU A 23 -6.17 -4.63 -1.02
C LEU A 23 -6.81 -3.56 -1.92
N THR A 24 -5.97 -2.86 -2.68
CA THR A 24 -6.43 -1.98 -3.76
C THR A 24 -5.46 -2.05 -4.92
N THR A 25 -5.87 -1.57 -6.09
CA THR A 25 -5.02 -1.50 -7.27
C THR A 25 -4.78 -0.05 -7.64
N VAL A 26 -3.57 0.25 -8.12
CA VAL A 26 -3.19 1.58 -8.60
C VAL A 26 -2.46 1.46 -9.93
N ARG A 27 -2.78 2.36 -10.85
CA ARG A 27 -1.98 2.59 -12.05
C ARG A 27 -0.92 3.63 -11.73
N VAL A 28 0.34 3.31 -12.00
CA VAL A 28 1.45 4.24 -11.80
C VAL A 28 1.49 5.22 -12.96
N VAL A 29 1.57 6.50 -12.63
CA VAL A 29 1.65 7.60 -13.59
C VAL A 29 2.91 8.41 -13.29
N GLY A 30 3.72 8.62 -14.32
CA GLY A 30 4.99 9.35 -14.25
C GLY A 30 6.21 8.46 -13.99
N PRO A 31 7.42 8.99 -14.25
CA PRO A 31 8.66 8.20 -14.24
C PRO A 31 9.42 8.23 -12.90
N SER A 32 8.86 8.81 -11.84
CA SER A 32 9.59 9.09 -10.59
C SER A 32 10.14 7.87 -9.86
N MET A 33 9.62 6.68 -10.15
CA MET A 33 10.01 5.41 -9.55
C MET A 33 10.73 4.47 -10.53
N GLU A 34 11.11 4.95 -11.71
CA GLU A 34 11.87 4.17 -12.66
C GLU A 34 13.32 3.94 -12.20
N PRO A 35 13.92 2.77 -12.49
CA PRO A 35 13.38 1.66 -13.29
C PRO A 35 12.55 0.64 -12.49
N ALA A 36 12.48 0.76 -11.16
CA ALA A 36 11.87 -0.25 -10.28
C ALA A 36 10.35 -0.38 -10.49
N VAL A 37 9.69 0.76 -10.72
CA VAL A 37 8.27 0.87 -11.03
C VAL A 37 8.13 1.78 -12.25
N ARG A 38 7.62 1.22 -13.35
CA ARG A 38 7.55 1.93 -14.64
C ARG A 38 6.22 2.64 -14.82
N ASN A 39 6.26 3.75 -15.54
CA ASN A 39 5.06 4.46 -15.93
C ASN A 39 4.07 3.54 -16.66
N GLY A 40 2.78 3.64 -16.30
CA GLY A 40 1.70 2.85 -16.89
C GLY A 40 1.49 1.46 -16.27
N GLN A 41 2.38 0.98 -15.40
CA GLN A 41 2.23 -0.32 -14.73
C GLN A 41 1.09 -0.32 -13.72
N TRP A 42 0.49 -1.49 -13.54
CA TRP A 42 -0.51 -1.71 -12.51
C TRP A 42 0.04 -2.51 -11.33
N TRP A 43 -0.19 -2.00 -10.13
CA TRP A 43 0.29 -2.57 -8.88
C TRP A 43 -0.84 -2.79 -7.89
N VAL A 44 -0.73 -3.89 -7.14
CA VAL A 44 -1.55 -4.17 -5.96
C VAL A 44 -0.89 -3.53 -4.75
N VAL A 45 -1.68 -2.77 -4.00
CA VAL A 45 -1.30 -2.12 -2.75
C VAL A 45 -2.01 -2.82 -1.59
N ARG A 46 -1.22 -3.23 -0.58
CA ARG A 46 -1.74 -3.80 0.66
C ARG A 46 -1.70 -2.75 1.77
N ARG A 47 -2.87 -2.47 2.36
CA ARG A 47 -3.00 -1.55 3.49
C ARG A 47 -2.79 -2.29 4.81
N GLY A 48 -2.56 -1.54 5.89
CA GLY A 48 -2.43 -2.07 7.25
C GLY A 48 -1.19 -2.96 7.46
N VAL A 49 -0.18 -2.86 6.59
CA VAL A 49 1.06 -3.62 6.74
C VAL A 49 2.09 -2.82 7.53
N LYS A 50 2.96 -3.54 8.27
CA LYS A 50 4.13 -2.93 8.89
C LYS A 50 5.10 -2.45 7.82
N LEU A 51 5.29 -1.13 7.75
CA LEU A 51 6.20 -0.46 6.83
C LEU A 51 7.66 -0.60 7.28
N ARG A 52 8.56 -0.74 6.31
CA ARG A 52 10.01 -0.85 6.51
C ARG A 52 10.75 0.02 5.50
N GLN A 53 11.95 0.43 5.87
CA GLN A 53 12.88 1.06 4.93
C GLN A 53 13.04 0.19 3.67
N GLY A 54 13.03 0.83 2.51
CA GLY A 54 13.10 0.21 1.19
C GLY A 54 11.75 -0.17 0.61
N ASP A 55 10.66 -0.19 1.38
CA ASP A 55 9.33 -0.46 0.86
C ASP A 55 8.91 0.61 -0.15
N VAL A 56 8.28 0.19 -1.24
CA VAL A 56 7.61 1.11 -2.17
C VAL A 56 6.17 1.27 -1.73
N VAL A 57 5.74 2.50 -1.53
CA VAL A 57 4.44 2.82 -0.94
C VAL A 57 3.63 3.76 -1.81
N LEU A 58 2.31 3.61 -1.74
CA LEU A 58 1.36 4.60 -2.18
C LEU A 58 1.08 5.55 -1.00
N LEU A 59 1.22 6.85 -1.21
CA LEU A 59 0.95 7.87 -0.19
C LEU A 59 0.18 9.03 -0.79
N GLN A 60 -0.57 9.73 0.07
CA GLN A 60 -1.22 10.99 -0.27
C GLN A 60 -0.20 12.13 -0.15
N HIS A 61 -0.15 13.02 -1.15
CA HIS A 61 0.81 14.10 -1.18
C HIS A 61 0.55 15.09 -0.02
N PRO A 62 1.57 15.46 0.78
CA PRO A 62 1.35 16.27 2.00
C PRO A 62 0.70 17.64 1.74
N THR A 63 1.02 18.28 0.62
CA THR A 63 0.47 19.60 0.25
C THR A 63 -0.63 19.55 -0.82
N ARG A 64 -0.90 18.39 -1.42
CA ARG A 64 -1.87 18.21 -2.52
C ARG A 64 -2.74 16.99 -2.23
N SER A 65 -3.76 17.18 -1.41
CA SER A 65 -4.58 16.06 -0.90
C SER A 65 -5.35 15.31 -2.01
N ASP A 66 -5.57 15.92 -3.16
CA ASP A 66 -6.16 15.29 -4.35
C ASP A 66 -5.17 14.38 -5.10
N LEU A 67 -3.88 14.46 -4.78
CA LEU A 67 -2.81 13.73 -5.46
C LEU A 67 -2.30 12.57 -4.58
N SER A 68 -2.29 11.36 -5.16
CA SER A 68 -1.57 10.21 -4.61
C SER A 68 -0.31 9.94 -5.43
N VAL A 69 0.79 9.66 -4.75
CA VAL A 69 2.10 9.41 -5.37
C VAL A 69 2.69 8.09 -4.87
N VAL A 70 3.53 7.49 -5.72
CA VAL A 70 4.31 6.29 -5.36
C VAL A 70 5.73 6.72 -5.07
N LYS A 71 6.26 6.33 -3.90
CA LYS A 71 7.63 6.63 -3.46
C LYS A 71 8.24 5.45 -2.71
N ARG A 72 9.56 5.45 -2.56
CA ARG A 72 10.30 4.50 -1.71
C ARG A 72 10.56 5.10 -0.35
N LEU A 73 10.31 4.32 0.71
CA LEU A 73 10.69 4.68 2.07
C LEU A 73 12.21 4.65 2.21
N SER A 74 12.83 5.80 2.48
CA SER A 74 14.27 5.92 2.63
C SER A 74 14.71 5.64 4.06
N HIS A 75 14.17 6.36 5.04
CA HIS A 75 14.38 6.10 6.46
C HIS A 75 13.23 6.66 7.28
N ARG A 76 13.14 6.18 8.51
CA ARG A 76 12.22 6.72 9.52
C ARG A 76 12.77 8.05 10.02
N GLU A 77 11.92 9.03 10.20
CA GLU A 77 12.29 10.33 10.77
C GLU A 77 11.17 10.82 11.68
N GLY A 78 11.43 10.87 12.98
CA GLY A 78 10.41 11.14 14.00
C GLY A 78 9.20 10.18 13.87
N ILE A 79 8.01 10.77 13.74
CA ILE A 79 6.74 10.06 13.60
C ILE A 79 6.34 9.74 12.16
N GLY A 80 7.24 10.02 11.19
CA GLY A 80 6.98 9.82 9.78
C GLY A 80 8.13 9.14 9.05
N TRP A 81 8.15 9.33 7.74
CA TRP A 81 9.12 8.76 6.82
C TRP A 81 9.68 9.81 5.87
N TRP A 82 10.99 9.76 5.68
CA TRP A 82 11.62 10.38 4.54
C TRP A 82 11.41 9.47 3.33
N VAL A 83 10.82 9.99 2.26
CA VAL A 83 10.49 9.24 1.05
C VAL A 83 11.23 9.80 -0.16
N LEU A 84 11.69 8.92 -1.04
CA LEU A 84 12.44 9.28 -2.23
C LEU A 84 11.85 8.58 -3.46
N GLY A 85 11.92 9.23 -4.61
CA GLY A 85 11.74 8.56 -5.89
C GLY A 85 13.02 7.87 -6.34
N ASP A 86 12.90 6.73 -6.99
CA ASP A 86 14.05 5.99 -7.55
C ASP A 86 14.67 6.71 -8.77
N ASN A 87 13.94 7.65 -9.39
CA ASN A 87 14.44 8.55 -10.40
C ASN A 87 14.51 10.00 -9.85
N PRO A 88 15.66 10.42 -9.30
CA PRO A 88 15.81 11.71 -8.62
C PRO A 88 15.53 12.93 -9.50
N ARG A 89 15.70 12.81 -10.83
CA ARG A 89 15.53 13.90 -11.80
C ARG A 89 14.06 14.25 -12.06
N GLU A 90 13.17 13.30 -11.81
CA GLU A 90 11.73 13.39 -12.12
C GLU A 90 10.88 13.18 -10.86
N SER A 91 11.47 13.34 -9.68
CA SER A 91 10.82 13.05 -8.41
C SER A 91 10.62 14.31 -7.57
N ASP A 92 9.37 14.70 -7.44
CA ASP A 92 8.87 15.52 -6.33
C ASP A 92 8.65 14.59 -5.11
N ASP A 93 9.52 14.69 -4.11
CA ASP A 93 9.60 13.81 -2.93
C ASP A 93 10.02 14.58 -1.66
N SER A 94 10.43 13.89 -0.59
CA SER A 94 10.74 14.52 0.70
C SER A 94 11.81 15.61 0.63
N ARG A 95 12.65 15.65 -0.43
CA ARG A 95 13.58 16.77 -0.66
C ARG A 95 12.87 18.11 -0.86
N HIS A 96 11.61 18.09 -1.28
CA HIS A 96 10.78 19.28 -1.52
C HIS A 96 9.74 19.50 -0.42
N PHE A 97 9.06 18.45 0.03
CA PHE A 97 7.95 18.57 1.00
C PHE A 97 8.27 18.05 2.41
N GLY A 98 9.48 17.56 2.66
CA GLY A 98 9.92 17.06 3.96
C GLY A 98 9.36 15.68 4.34
N VAL A 99 9.35 15.40 5.64
CA VAL A 99 8.91 14.12 6.21
C VAL A 99 7.42 13.90 5.96
N VAL A 100 7.07 12.69 5.51
CA VAL A 100 5.67 12.26 5.32
C VAL A 100 5.17 11.58 6.59
N PRO A 101 4.11 12.10 7.25
CA PRO A 101 3.47 11.43 8.38
C PRO A 101 2.90 10.05 8.02
N ASP A 102 2.92 9.12 8.97
CA ASP A 102 2.45 7.74 8.77
C ASP A 102 1.00 7.65 8.25
N ASN A 103 0.12 8.56 8.68
CA ASN A 103 -1.29 8.58 8.29
C ASN A 103 -1.51 8.97 6.82
N LEU A 104 -0.51 9.55 6.15
CA LEU A 104 -0.57 9.82 4.71
C LEU A 104 -0.13 8.61 3.88
N ILE A 105 0.48 7.59 4.49
CA ILE A 105 0.89 6.37 3.78
C ILE A 105 -0.30 5.43 3.70
N ILE A 106 -0.81 5.23 2.48
CA ILE A 106 -2.00 4.42 2.21
C ILE A 106 -1.68 2.92 2.33
N GLY A 107 -0.52 2.51 1.81
CA GLY A 107 -0.10 1.11 1.88
C GLY A 107 1.11 0.80 1.01
N ARG A 108 1.54 -0.46 1.05
CA ARG A 108 2.73 -0.94 0.36
C ARG A 108 2.38 -1.61 -0.97
N LEU A 109 3.13 -1.30 -2.02
CA LEU A 109 3.07 -2.02 -3.29
C LEU A 109 3.67 -3.42 -3.10
N ILE A 110 2.89 -4.47 -3.40
CA ILE A 110 3.29 -5.86 -3.14
C ILE A 110 3.39 -6.74 -4.38
N PHE A 111 2.66 -6.41 -5.45
CA PHE A 111 2.62 -7.24 -6.65
C PHE A 111 2.31 -6.39 -7.88
N ARG A 112 3.04 -6.62 -8.97
CA ARG A 112 2.76 -6.06 -10.29
C ARG A 112 2.00 -7.10 -11.11
N TYR A 113 0.89 -6.71 -11.72
CA TYR A 113 0.07 -7.64 -12.51
C TYR A 113 -0.15 -7.24 -13.97
N ARG A 114 0.30 -6.05 -14.39
CA ARG A 114 0.28 -5.62 -15.80
C ARG A 114 1.37 -4.61 -16.09
#